data_AF-A0A512BCL8-F1
#
_entry.id   AF-A0A512BCL8-F1
#
_cell.length_a   1.000
_cell.length_b   1.000
_cell.length_c   1.000
_cell.angle_alpha   90.00
_cell.angle_beta   90.00
_cell.angle_gamma   90.00
#
_symmetry.space_group_name_H-M   'P 1'
#
loop_
_entity.id
_entity.type
_entity.pdbx_description
1 polymer ?
#
loop_
_entity_poly.entity_id
_entity_poly.type
_entity_poly.pdbx_seq_one_letter_code
_entity_poly.pdbx_strand_id
1 'polypeptide(L)'
;MKKICVCLCVISLFVASCSKTNEEVESKSSTPPTGGTTNPCDTVNMKYAANVQPILQANCYSCHGNGNVEGGVSLDTYNKVQQRASTGLLLNVITHASGYPAMPYQKPKLSDCDINKIRDWINRGSQNN
;
A
#
# COMPACT_ATOMS: atom_id res chain seq x y z
N MET A 1 45.77 -52.89 4.63
CA MET A 1 45.84 -53.88 5.72
C MET A 1 45.53 -53.19 7.04
N LYS A 2 44.55 -53.72 7.80
CA LYS A 2 44.16 -53.37 9.18
C LYS A 2 43.61 -51.93 9.38
N LYS A 3 42.55 -51.68 10.15
CA LYS A 3 41.72 -52.51 11.02
C LYS A 3 40.42 -51.74 11.27
N ILE A 4 39.32 -52.48 11.21
CA ILE A 4 38.00 -52.13 11.72
C ILE A 4 38.10 -51.64 13.17
N CYS A 5 37.33 -50.61 13.53
CA CYS A 5 36.87 -50.41 14.91
C CYS A 5 35.37 -50.13 14.87
N VAL A 6 34.62 -51.17 15.23
CA VAL A 6 33.18 -51.14 15.49
C VAL A 6 32.97 -50.40 16.80
N CYS A 7 32.13 -49.37 16.81
CA CYS A 7 31.48 -48.91 18.02
C CYS A 7 29.97 -48.91 17.77
N LEU A 8 29.30 -49.80 18.51
CA LEU A 8 27.86 -50.02 18.58
C LEU A 8 27.16 -48.90 19.34
N CYS A 9 25.88 -48.67 18.98
CA CYS A 9 24.85 -47.91 19.69
C CYS A 9 25.13 -46.40 19.75
N VAL A 10 24.23 -45.51 19.34
CA VAL A 10 22.88 -45.37 19.87
C VAL A 10 21.90 -44.88 18.80
N ILE A 11 20.74 -45.52 18.85
CA ILE A 11 19.45 -45.22 18.24
C ILE A 11 19.05 -43.74 18.37
N SER A 12 18.75 -43.08 17.26
CA SER A 12 17.50 -42.31 17.06
C SER A 12 17.61 -41.41 15.83
N LEU A 13 17.26 -41.97 14.67
CA LEU A 13 16.62 -41.21 13.61
C LEU A 13 15.12 -41.23 13.94
N PHE A 14 14.53 -40.08 14.26
CA PHE A 14 13.34 -39.62 13.56
C PHE A 14 13.18 -38.12 13.80
N VAL A 15 13.18 -37.42 12.67
CA VAL A 15 12.99 -35.99 12.50
C VAL A 15 11.60 -35.57 13.02
N ALA A 16 11.57 -34.64 13.97
CA ALA A 16 10.39 -33.83 14.26
C ALA A 16 10.64 -32.41 13.71
N SER A 17 10.10 -32.19 12.53
CA SER A 17 10.12 -30.93 11.78
C SER A 17 9.15 -29.90 12.39
N CYS A 18 9.63 -28.64 12.45
CA CYS A 18 8.97 -27.32 12.46
C CYS A 18 7.53 -27.15 12.98
N SER A 19 7.10 -26.01 13.52
CA SER A 19 7.65 -24.77 14.07
C SER A 19 6.39 -24.03 14.54
N LYS A 20 6.40 -23.52 15.79
CA LYS A 20 5.50 -22.52 16.37
C LYS A 20 4.23 -22.16 15.57
N THR A 21 3.09 -22.64 16.02
CA THR A 21 1.80 -21.99 15.74
C THR A 21 1.77 -20.68 16.52
N ASN A 22 1.99 -19.57 15.80
CA ASN A 22 1.69 -18.26 16.33
C ASN A 22 0.17 -18.12 16.27
N GLU A 23 -0.48 -18.30 17.42
CA GLU A 23 -1.83 -17.82 17.65
C GLU A 23 -1.75 -16.32 17.97
N GLU A 24 -2.13 -15.48 17.03
CA GLU A 24 -2.68 -14.15 17.27
C GLU A 24 -3.47 -13.70 16.04
N VAL A 25 -4.70 -14.20 15.91
CA VAL A 25 -5.72 -13.52 15.11
C VAL A 25 -6.97 -13.37 15.97
N GLU A 26 -6.90 -12.40 16.85
CA GLU A 26 -8.03 -11.69 17.43
C GLU A 26 -7.59 -10.21 17.32
N SER A 27 -8.25 -9.28 16.65
CA SER A 27 -9.66 -8.93 16.54
C SER A 27 -9.68 -7.79 15.50
N LYS A 28 -10.58 -7.61 14.53
CA LYS A 28 -11.97 -7.98 14.38
C LYS A 28 -12.25 -8.18 12.88
N SER A 29 -12.75 -9.35 12.50
CA SER A 29 -13.52 -9.52 11.26
C SER A 29 -14.80 -10.24 11.63
N SER A 30 -15.79 -9.47 12.03
CA SER A 30 -17.13 -9.96 12.32
C SER A 30 -17.89 -10.08 10.99
N THR A 31 -18.11 -11.31 10.53
CA THR A 31 -19.06 -11.60 9.43
C THR A 31 -20.49 -11.61 9.99
N PRO A 32 -21.48 -11.09 9.24
CA PRO A 32 -22.53 -11.97 8.70
C PRO A 32 -22.65 -11.88 7.16
N PRO A 33 -23.27 -12.87 6.49
CA PRO A 33 -23.08 -13.13 5.07
C PRO A 33 -24.06 -12.34 4.19
N THR A 34 -23.59 -11.77 3.06
CA THR A 34 -24.29 -11.64 1.76
C THR A 34 -23.38 -10.92 0.75
N GLY A 35 -23.02 -11.63 -0.34
CA GLY A 35 -22.85 -11.08 -1.70
C GLY A 35 -21.79 -10.01 -1.98
N GLY A 36 -20.58 -10.43 -2.36
CA GLY A 36 -19.61 -9.62 -3.12
C GLY A 36 -18.27 -9.45 -2.42
N THR A 37 -17.29 -10.29 -2.76
CA THR A 37 -15.89 -10.08 -2.39
C THR A 37 -15.38 -8.81 -3.08
N THR A 38 -15.48 -7.66 -2.41
CA THR A 38 -14.86 -6.43 -2.89
C THR A 38 -13.37 -6.52 -2.66
N ASN A 39 -12.62 -6.71 -3.75
CA ASN A 39 -11.17 -6.57 -3.72
C ASN A 39 -10.85 -5.15 -3.22
N PRO A 40 -10.12 -4.98 -2.10
CA PRO A 40 -9.81 -3.64 -1.57
C PRO A 40 -8.94 -2.81 -2.54
N CYS A 41 -8.36 -3.48 -3.53
CA CYS A 41 -7.63 -2.88 -4.63
C CYS A 41 -8.30 -3.04 -6.00
N ASP A 42 -9.61 -3.16 -6.04
CA ASP A 42 -10.32 -3.02 -7.31
C ASP A 42 -10.09 -1.61 -7.87
N THR A 43 -9.44 -1.53 -9.03
CA THR A 43 -9.19 -0.29 -9.76
C THR A 43 -10.11 -0.12 -10.98
N VAL A 44 -11.14 -0.95 -11.09
CA VAL A 44 -12.20 -0.81 -12.07
C VAL A 44 -13.08 0.40 -11.70
N ASN A 45 -13.36 1.27 -12.67
CA ASN A 45 -14.24 2.44 -12.53
C ASN A 45 -13.84 3.42 -11.42
N MET A 46 -12.56 3.81 -11.37
CA MET A 46 -12.09 4.80 -10.40
C MET A 46 -12.80 6.15 -10.50
N LYS A 47 -13.28 6.61 -9.34
CA LYS A 47 -13.95 7.90 -9.15
C LYS A 47 -13.15 8.79 -8.21
N TYR A 48 -13.09 10.08 -8.51
CA TYR A 48 -12.32 11.01 -7.69
C TYR A 48 -12.84 11.06 -6.25
N ALA A 49 -14.14 11.33 -6.07
CA ALA A 49 -14.71 11.53 -4.75
C ALA A 49 -14.70 10.26 -3.89
N ALA A 50 -14.93 9.09 -4.51
CA ALA A 50 -15.06 7.83 -3.79
C ALA A 50 -13.72 7.11 -3.55
N ASN A 51 -12.74 7.24 -4.46
CA ASN A 51 -11.52 6.44 -4.42
C ASN A 51 -10.24 7.25 -4.19
N VAL A 52 -10.13 8.45 -4.77
CA VAL A 52 -8.89 9.25 -4.72
C VAL A 52 -8.89 10.23 -3.56
N GLN A 53 -9.96 11.00 -3.40
CA GLN A 53 -10.06 12.01 -2.34
C GLN A 53 -9.84 11.44 -0.93
N PRO A 54 -10.36 10.25 -0.56
CA PRO A 54 -10.08 9.66 0.75
C PRO A 54 -8.59 9.38 0.99
N ILE A 55 -7.86 8.96 -0.07
CA ILE A 55 -6.41 8.74 0.02
C ILE A 55 -5.67 10.06 0.25
N LEU A 56 -6.08 11.13 -0.45
CA LEU A 56 -5.48 12.45 -0.27
C LEU A 56 -5.78 13.04 1.11
N GLN A 57 -7.00 12.86 1.62
CA GLN A 57 -7.40 13.26 2.97
C GLN A 57 -6.55 12.57 4.03
N ALA A 58 -6.33 11.26 3.90
CA ALA A 58 -5.58 10.47 4.86
C ALA A 58 -4.07 10.76 4.85
N ASN A 59 -3.50 11.05 3.68
CA ASN A 59 -2.04 11.05 3.51
C ASN A 59 -1.42 12.40 3.11
N CYS A 60 -2.21 13.38 2.67
CA CYS A 60 -1.69 14.60 2.05
C CYS A 60 -2.22 15.88 2.72
N TYR A 61 -3.46 15.89 3.19
CA TYR A 61 -4.14 17.13 3.58
C TYR A 61 -3.62 17.76 4.87
N SER A 62 -2.80 17.07 5.66
CA SER A 62 -2.15 17.67 6.83
C SER A 62 -1.21 18.83 6.44
N CYS A 63 -0.62 18.78 5.24
CA CYS A 63 0.39 19.75 4.78
C CYS A 63 -0.04 20.45 3.48
N HIS A 64 -0.83 19.79 2.64
CA HIS A 64 -1.25 20.27 1.33
C HIS A 64 -2.77 20.47 1.21
N GLY A 65 -3.50 20.50 2.32
CA GLY A 65 -4.96 20.68 2.31
C GLY A 65 -5.45 21.46 3.53
N ASN A 66 -6.76 21.75 3.54
CA ASN A 66 -7.43 22.57 4.54
C ASN A 66 -6.79 23.96 4.72
N GLY A 67 -6.32 24.55 3.62
CA GLY A 67 -5.59 25.82 3.63
C GLY A 67 -4.10 25.72 3.94
N ASN A 68 -3.58 24.54 4.28
CA ASN A 68 -2.15 24.31 4.38
C ASN A 68 -1.53 24.18 2.98
N VAL A 69 -0.42 24.91 2.77
CA VAL A 69 0.24 25.06 1.46
C VAL A 69 1.74 24.85 1.55
N GLU A 70 2.17 23.85 2.32
CA GLU A 70 3.60 23.54 2.46
C GLU A 70 4.23 23.27 1.10
N GLY A 71 5.46 23.77 0.90
CA GLY A 71 6.15 23.70 -0.39
C GLY A 71 5.42 24.43 -1.53
N GLY A 72 4.47 25.32 -1.24
CA GLY A 72 3.67 26.04 -2.24
C GLY A 72 2.65 25.15 -2.97
N VAL A 73 2.32 23.98 -2.42
CA VAL A 73 1.39 23.02 -3.02
C VAL A 73 0.09 22.97 -2.22
N SER A 74 -1.03 23.16 -2.90
CA SER A 74 -2.39 23.02 -2.36
C SER A 74 -3.15 21.96 -3.16
N LEU A 75 -3.90 21.11 -2.48
CA LEU A 75 -4.77 20.05 -2.99
C LEU A 75 -6.24 20.26 -2.59
N ASP A 76 -6.59 21.47 -2.11
CA ASP A 76 -7.92 21.81 -1.57
C ASP A 76 -9.08 21.70 -2.56
N THR A 77 -8.77 21.66 -3.86
CA THR A 77 -9.78 21.62 -4.91
C THR A 77 -9.40 20.57 -5.92
N TYR A 78 -10.41 19.92 -6.50
CA TYR A 78 -10.22 18.96 -7.58
C TYR A 78 -9.33 19.52 -8.70
N ASN A 79 -9.53 20.77 -9.14
CA ASN A 79 -8.72 21.37 -10.22
C ASN A 79 -7.22 21.42 -9.88
N LYS A 80 -6.89 21.75 -8.63
CA LYS A 80 -5.49 21.75 -8.17
C LYS A 80 -4.91 20.33 -8.15
N VAL A 81 -5.68 19.34 -7.70
CA VAL A 81 -5.25 17.93 -7.74
C VAL A 81 -5.06 17.46 -9.18
N GLN A 82 -6.04 17.73 -10.06
CA GLN A 82 -6.00 17.39 -11.47
C GLN A 82 -4.79 18.01 -12.17
N GLN A 83 -4.42 19.24 -11.85
CA GLN A 83 -3.21 19.88 -12.39
C GLN A 83 -1.94 19.11 -12.00
N ARG A 84 -1.82 18.65 -10.75
CA ARG A 84 -0.64 17.86 -10.32
C ARG A 84 -0.64 16.46 -10.93
N ALA A 85 -1.82 15.88 -11.14
CA ALA A 85 -2.00 14.62 -11.83
C ALA A 85 -1.58 14.72 -13.30
N SER A 86 -2.06 15.72 -14.03
CA SER A 86 -1.81 15.88 -15.47
C SER A 86 -0.36 16.21 -15.81
N THR A 87 0.38 16.87 -14.91
CA THR A 87 1.82 17.10 -15.07
C THR A 87 2.68 15.89 -14.66
N GLY A 88 2.08 14.80 -14.19
CA GLY A 88 2.78 13.62 -13.67
C GLY A 88 3.44 13.83 -12.29
N LEU A 89 3.40 15.04 -11.74
CA LEU A 89 4.03 15.37 -10.46
C LEU A 89 3.45 14.55 -9.31
N LEU A 90 2.12 14.42 -9.27
CA LEU A 90 1.44 13.63 -8.23
C LEU A 90 1.95 12.19 -8.21
N LEU A 91 2.07 11.55 -9.37
CA LEU A 91 2.52 10.16 -9.44
C LEU A 91 4.02 10.02 -9.09
N ASN A 92 4.87 10.93 -9.55
CA ASN A 92 6.31 10.89 -9.30
C ASN A 92 6.64 11.05 -7.81
N VAL A 93 5.97 11.97 -7.09
CA VAL A 93 6.24 12.19 -5.66
C VAL A 93 5.73 11.04 -4.79
N ILE A 94 4.56 10.47 -5.09
CA ILE A 94 3.99 9.36 -4.29
C ILE A 94 4.64 8.01 -4.56
N THR A 95 5.30 7.86 -5.72
CA THR A 95 6.08 6.67 -6.07
C THR A 95 7.54 6.76 -5.60
N HIS A 96 7.95 7.91 -5.03
CA HIS A 96 9.33 8.23 -4.67
C HIS A 96 10.27 8.10 -5.88
N ALA A 97 9.84 8.60 -7.04
CA ALA A 97 10.65 8.59 -8.24
C ALA A 97 11.95 9.41 -8.07
N SER A 98 13.03 8.92 -8.67
CA SER A 98 14.33 9.61 -8.62
C SER A 98 14.23 11.03 -9.20
N GLY A 99 14.83 12.00 -8.51
CA GLY A 99 14.78 13.42 -8.88
C GLY A 99 13.54 14.17 -8.41
N TYR A 100 12.62 13.53 -7.67
CA TYR A 100 11.46 14.18 -7.07
C TYR A 100 11.50 14.10 -5.54
N PRO A 101 10.98 15.10 -4.82
CA PRO A 101 10.83 15.00 -3.38
C PRO A 101 9.84 13.87 -3.04
N ALA A 102 10.27 12.95 -2.16
CA ALA A 102 9.44 11.84 -1.72
C ALA A 102 8.27 12.35 -0.86
N MET A 103 7.05 11.96 -1.23
CA MET A 103 5.83 12.29 -0.49
C MET A 103 5.04 11.03 -0.12
N PRO A 104 4.51 10.93 1.11
CA PRO A 104 4.50 11.98 2.15
C PRO A 104 5.90 12.22 2.79
N TYR A 105 6.23 13.47 3.09
CA TYR A 105 7.58 13.86 3.49
C TYR A 105 8.05 13.13 4.76
N GLN A 106 9.26 12.55 4.71
CA GLN A 106 9.87 11.75 5.79
C GLN A 106 8.98 10.61 6.31
N LYS A 107 8.01 10.15 5.51
CA LYS A 107 7.15 9.02 5.82
C LYS A 107 7.38 7.89 4.81
N PRO A 108 6.95 6.66 5.13
CA PRO A 108 6.94 5.58 4.16
C PRO A 108 6.16 5.93 2.90
N LYS A 109 6.56 5.33 1.79
CA LYS A 109 5.80 5.36 0.54
C LYS A 109 4.37 4.88 0.80
N LEU A 110 3.40 5.45 0.08
CA LEU A 110 2.02 4.95 0.05
C LEU A 110 2.00 3.45 -0.32
N SER A 111 0.93 2.77 0.11
CA SER A 111 0.72 1.37 -0.29
C SER A 111 0.65 1.27 -1.81
N ASP A 112 1.14 0.16 -2.38
CA ASP A 112 1.06 -0.03 -3.82
C ASP A 112 -0.40 0.01 -4.31
N CYS A 113 -1.35 -0.39 -3.46
CA CYS A 113 -2.76 -0.29 -3.79
C CYS A 113 -3.26 1.15 -3.93
N ASP A 114 -2.95 2.03 -2.98
CA ASP A 114 -3.36 3.43 -3.04
C ASP A 114 -2.71 4.14 -4.24
N ILE A 115 -1.44 3.84 -4.51
CA ILE A 115 -0.74 4.32 -5.70
C ILE A 115 -1.45 3.83 -6.97
N ASN A 116 -1.87 2.56 -7.03
CA ASN A 116 -2.57 2.01 -8.19
C ASN A 116 -3.95 2.66 -8.41
N LYS A 117 -4.71 2.92 -7.34
CA LYS A 117 -5.99 3.66 -7.45
C LYS A 117 -5.79 5.05 -8.02
N ILE A 118 -4.79 5.79 -7.52
CA ILE A 118 -4.46 7.12 -8.04
C ILE A 118 -4.01 7.01 -9.50
N ARG A 119 -3.11 6.08 -9.83
CA ARG A 119 -2.62 5.89 -11.19
C ARG A 119 -3.75 5.56 -12.18
N ASP A 120 -4.67 4.69 -11.81
CA ASP A 120 -5.77 4.30 -12.70
C ASP A 120 -6.78 5.42 -12.88
N TRP A 121 -7.05 6.21 -11.84
CA TRP A 121 -7.81 7.45 -12.00
C TRP A 121 -7.12 8.44 -12.95
N ILE A 122 -5.79 8.62 -12.84
CA ILE A 122 -5.01 9.46 -13.75
C ILE A 122 -5.12 8.97 -15.19
N ASN A 123 -4.90 7.67 -15.41
CA ASN A 123 -4.97 7.03 -16.74
C ASN A 123 -6.35 7.14 -17.38
N ARG A 124 -7.42 7.30 -16.59
CA ARG A 124 -8.79 7.52 -17.05
C ARG A 124 -9.13 9.00 -17.30
N GLY A 125 -8.13 9.88 -17.34
CA GLY A 125 -8.31 11.31 -17.59
C GLY A 125 -8.59 12.13 -16.34
N SER A 126 -8.30 11.58 -15.15
CA SER A 126 -8.41 12.29 -13.86
C SER A 126 -9.79 12.90 -13.62
N GLN A 127 -10.89 12.25 -13.99
CA GLN A 127 -12.26 12.83 -14.00
C GLN A 127 -12.77 13.22 -12.60
N ASN A 128 -13.64 14.23 -12.52
CA ASN A 128 -14.39 14.60 -11.31
C ASN A 128 -15.78 13.97 -11.33
N ASN A 129 -15.95 12.79 -10.72
CA ASN A 129 -17.14 11.93 -10.85
C ASN A 129 -17.41 11.07 -9.61
#